data_AF-A0A2V3JV42-F1
#
_entry.id   AF-A0A2V3JV42-F1
#
_cell.length_a   1.000
_cell.length_b   1.000
_cell.length_c   1.000
_cell.angle_alpha   90.00
_cell.angle_beta   90.00
_cell.angle_gamma   90.00
#
_symmetry.space_group_name_H-M   'P 1'
#
loop_
_entity.id
_entity.type
_entity.pdbx_description
1 polymer ?
#
loop_
_entity_poly.entity_id
_entity_poly.type
_entity_poly.pdbx_seq_one_letter_code
_entity_poly.pdbx_strand_id
1 'polypeptide(L)'
;MKDVEESPLSINQYFKEKRAPFSQAQYYLYKKILKEKGMEGLSDQRCEGNNLRFTDDMKNFVIGLLERNRSMTTTQVRNAIKNRFEITISNTTIKDFRRENDLSWVRRKSNPISIGESGAAEIPIALALGTGLIDAITDSIAHCVKDKKESGVFENSARLEKDHTDLRSKGKFTSEYNKSPSVSESRFKSLDEKIGSKRFAAMDIFSLSKHSILRRILALFSLPLVTTNGRAGSIDNPRGNALKYLCGVNYKASTIDKQIRELKYLRISDDLIEATARFWIDFWGSRNGSDNIFACYYIDGNTKALWSSKPCHKGKVTMLGRVMNCLEQVFIHDGQGHPIYFRTFNGHADLGKNSLGMMDKISEYLKDTTTLGDQITVNRILILDGGGNGVKTLRELSDSDYYFITILDSNQINDRKVKSVSKKKRYDFGDAYLVDCTIELEDSNEKGYIFETRAVQVHWDNGRT
;
A
#
# COMPACT_ATOMS: atom_id res chain seq x y z
N MET A 1 18.06 -84.25 16.92
CA MET A 1 18.14 -84.77 15.54
C MET A 1 18.06 -86.29 15.56
N LYS A 2 18.93 -86.99 16.31
CA LYS A 2 18.84 -88.45 16.52
C LYS A 2 17.46 -88.94 17.01
N ASP A 3 16.84 -88.23 17.95
CA ASP A 3 15.49 -88.57 18.45
C ASP A 3 14.37 -88.53 17.40
N VAL A 4 14.57 -87.78 16.30
CA VAL A 4 13.63 -87.75 15.15
C VAL A 4 13.91 -88.93 14.22
N GLU A 5 15.17 -89.36 14.12
CA GLU A 5 15.64 -90.43 13.21
C GLU A 5 15.44 -91.83 13.80
N GLU A 6 15.54 -91.98 15.12
CA GLU A 6 15.37 -93.25 15.84
C GLU A 6 13.89 -93.52 16.22
N SER A 7 12.99 -92.60 15.91
CA SER A 7 11.56 -92.75 16.17
C SER A 7 10.88 -93.65 15.11
N PRO A 8 9.96 -94.55 15.51
CA PRO A 8 9.21 -95.39 14.58
C PRO A 8 8.13 -94.63 13.78
N LEU A 9 7.86 -93.36 14.12
CA LEU A 9 6.91 -92.48 13.42
C LEU A 9 7.53 -91.84 12.17
N SER A 10 6.70 -91.56 11.15
CA SER A 10 7.13 -90.75 10.01
C SER A 10 7.50 -89.33 10.44
N ILE A 11 8.46 -88.68 9.76
CA ILE A 11 8.94 -87.33 10.14
C ILE A 11 7.79 -86.32 10.27
N ASN A 12 6.82 -86.35 9.35
CA ASN A 12 5.69 -85.43 9.36
C ASN A 12 4.78 -85.67 10.58
N GLN A 13 4.61 -86.94 10.96
CA GLN A 13 3.81 -87.33 12.11
C GLN A 13 4.53 -87.05 13.43
N TYR A 14 5.86 -87.22 13.46
CA TYR A 14 6.70 -86.86 14.60
C TYR A 14 6.57 -85.39 14.99
N PHE A 15 6.68 -84.45 14.03
CA PHE A 15 6.57 -83.01 14.34
C PHE A 15 5.14 -82.53 14.61
N LYS A 16 4.12 -83.35 14.32
CA LYS A 16 2.73 -83.08 14.72
C LYS A 16 2.44 -83.55 16.14
N GLU A 17 2.95 -84.72 16.50
CA GLU A 17 2.61 -85.37 17.77
C GLU A 17 3.63 -85.08 18.88
N LYS A 18 4.90 -84.88 18.53
CA LYS A 18 5.97 -84.58 19.48
C LYS A 18 6.46 -83.15 19.37
N ARG A 19 6.66 -82.53 20.53
CA ARG A 19 7.17 -81.16 20.63
C ARG A 19 8.68 -81.16 20.44
N ALA A 20 9.14 -80.77 19.26
CA ALA A 20 10.55 -80.58 18.97
C ALA A 20 10.97 -79.11 19.15
N PRO A 21 12.23 -78.83 19.53
CA PRO A 21 12.74 -77.47 19.72
C PRO A 21 12.99 -76.70 18.41
N PHE A 22 12.72 -77.31 17.26
CA PHE A 22 12.84 -76.70 15.94
C PHE A 22 11.74 -77.23 15.02
N SER A 23 11.46 -76.52 13.94
CA SER A 23 10.42 -76.88 12.98
C SER A 23 10.86 -78.00 12.02
N GLN A 24 9.90 -78.64 11.34
CA GLN A 24 10.19 -79.64 10.32
C GLN A 24 11.05 -79.07 9.18
N ALA A 25 10.86 -77.81 8.78
CA ALA A 25 11.70 -77.16 7.77
C ALA A 25 13.14 -76.97 8.27
N GLN A 26 13.30 -76.55 9.53
CA GLN A 26 14.60 -76.42 10.18
C GLN A 26 15.30 -77.79 10.34
N TYR A 27 14.56 -78.86 10.57
CA TYR A 27 15.11 -80.21 10.63
C TYR A 27 15.82 -80.61 9.33
N TYR A 28 15.18 -80.44 8.16
CA TYR A 28 15.82 -80.75 6.88
C TYR A 28 17.02 -79.85 6.61
N LEU A 29 16.95 -78.58 7.00
CA LEU A 29 18.05 -77.63 6.87
C LEU A 29 19.25 -78.05 7.75
N TYR A 30 19.01 -78.36 9.03
CA TYR A 30 20.05 -78.80 9.95
C TYR A 30 20.63 -80.14 9.53
N LYS A 31 19.81 -81.06 9.01
CA LYS A 31 20.29 -82.35 8.48
C LYS A 31 21.19 -82.17 7.26
N LYS A 32 20.86 -81.24 6.37
CA LYS A 32 21.72 -80.89 5.23
C LYS A 32 23.05 -80.29 5.72
N ILE A 33 23.00 -79.29 6.60
CA ILE A 33 24.20 -78.63 7.15
C ILE A 33 25.09 -79.62 7.90
N LEU A 34 24.49 -80.50 8.70
CA LEU A 34 25.22 -81.54 9.43
C LEU A 34 25.94 -82.52 8.49
N LYS A 35 25.32 -82.88 7.36
CA LYS A 35 25.92 -83.77 6.36
C LYS A 35 27.07 -83.11 5.60
N GLU A 36 26.96 -81.80 5.33
CA GLU A 36 27.94 -81.05 4.54
C GLU A 36 29.12 -80.54 5.37
N LYS A 37 28.87 -80.10 6.61
CA LYS A 37 29.84 -79.36 7.44
C LYS A 37 30.05 -79.94 8.83
N GLY A 38 29.46 -81.09 9.15
CA GLY A 38 29.54 -81.69 10.47
C GLY A 38 28.87 -80.84 11.56
N MET A 39 29.18 -81.13 12.82
CA MET A 39 28.60 -80.44 13.99
C MET A 39 28.98 -78.96 14.07
N GLU A 40 30.18 -78.58 13.61
CA GLU A 40 30.66 -77.19 13.65
C GLU A 40 29.79 -76.25 12.81
N GLY A 41 29.21 -76.74 11.71
CA GLY A 41 28.31 -75.97 10.85
C GLY A 41 26.97 -75.57 11.51
N LEU A 42 26.62 -76.15 12.65
CA LEU A 42 25.42 -75.79 13.43
C LEU A 42 25.69 -74.76 14.53
N SER A 43 26.95 -74.35 14.74
CA SER A 43 27.31 -73.33 15.72
C SER A 43 26.94 -71.91 15.24
N ASP A 44 26.50 -71.05 16.17
CA ASP A 44 26.10 -69.67 15.85
C ASP A 44 27.34 -68.79 15.59
N GLN A 45 27.59 -68.47 14.32
CA GLN A 45 28.74 -67.65 13.89
C GLN A 45 28.51 -66.14 14.02
N ARG A 46 27.39 -65.68 14.61
CA ARG A 46 27.09 -64.24 14.77
C ARG A 46 28.06 -63.50 15.70
N CYS A 47 28.88 -64.21 16.46
CA CYS A 47 29.89 -63.66 17.36
C CYS A 47 31.14 -63.12 16.64
N GLU A 48 31.31 -63.39 15.34
CA GLU A 48 32.44 -62.87 14.52
C GLU A 48 32.20 -61.43 14.01
N GLY A 49 31.82 -60.53 14.92
CA GLY A 49 32.24 -59.12 15.01
C GLY A 49 32.14 -58.12 13.85
N ASN A 50 31.61 -58.43 12.65
CA ASN A 50 31.82 -57.55 11.48
C ASN A 50 30.55 -57.19 10.68
N ASN A 51 29.50 -56.67 11.34
CA ASN A 51 28.29 -56.21 10.64
C ASN A 51 27.58 -54.99 11.28
N LEU A 52 28.31 -54.07 11.92
CA LEU A 52 27.71 -52.80 12.35
C LEU A 52 27.63 -51.82 11.17
N ARG A 53 26.44 -51.73 10.56
CA ARG A 53 26.16 -50.74 9.49
C ARG A 53 26.24 -49.29 9.97
N PHE A 54 26.19 -49.03 11.28
CA PHE A 54 26.22 -47.69 11.86
C PHE A 54 27.50 -47.47 12.66
N THR A 55 28.54 -47.02 11.96
CA THR A 55 29.90 -46.84 12.50
C THR A 55 29.99 -45.63 13.42
N ASP A 56 31.05 -45.54 14.22
CA ASP A 56 31.23 -44.44 15.17
C ASP A 56 31.41 -43.08 14.49
N ASP A 57 32.01 -43.03 13.31
CA ASP A 57 32.08 -41.81 12.49
C ASP A 57 30.70 -41.31 12.07
N MET A 58 29.81 -42.24 11.70
CA MET A 58 28.43 -41.90 11.35
C MET A 58 27.65 -41.42 12.58
N LYS A 59 27.88 -42.02 13.75
CA LYS A 59 27.26 -41.59 15.02
C LYS A 59 27.70 -40.17 15.38
N ASN A 60 29.00 -39.88 15.33
CA ASN A 60 29.55 -38.55 15.61
C ASN A 60 29.01 -37.48 14.63
N PHE A 61 28.90 -37.82 13.35
CA PHE A 61 28.27 -36.95 12.36
C PHE A 61 26.81 -36.64 12.70
N VAL A 62 26.02 -37.65 13.10
CA VAL A 62 24.62 -37.46 13.49
C VAL A 62 24.48 -36.62 14.75
N ILE A 63 25.37 -36.80 15.74
CA ILE A 63 25.41 -35.95 16.95
C ILE A 63 25.59 -34.49 16.54
N GLY A 64 26.66 -34.16 15.80
CA GLY A 64 26.93 -32.77 15.40
C GLY A 64 25.82 -32.16 14.53
N LEU A 65 25.15 -32.96 13.70
CA LEU A 65 24.02 -32.52 12.89
C LEU A 65 22.78 -32.21 13.74
N LEU A 66 22.51 -33.00 14.78
CA LEU A 66 21.35 -32.84 15.66
C LEU A 66 21.56 -31.84 16.80
N GLU A 67 22.79 -31.64 17.25
CA GLU A 67 23.14 -30.53 18.15
C GLU A 67 22.87 -29.18 17.47
N ARG A 68 23.20 -29.06 16.18
CA ARG A 68 22.95 -27.83 15.40
C ARG A 68 21.48 -27.65 15.02
N ASN A 69 20.77 -28.74 14.72
CA ASN A 69 19.37 -28.68 14.31
C ASN A 69 18.56 -29.89 14.80
N ARG A 70 18.15 -29.81 16.07
CA ARG A 70 17.35 -30.85 16.75
C ARG A 70 15.97 -31.10 16.12
N SER A 71 15.51 -30.19 15.25
CA SER A 71 14.21 -30.26 14.56
C SER A 71 14.22 -31.07 13.25
N MET A 72 15.38 -31.55 12.81
CA MET A 72 15.45 -32.41 11.62
C MET A 72 14.67 -33.71 11.83
N THR A 73 13.91 -34.12 10.83
CA THR A 73 13.17 -35.39 10.84
C THR A 73 14.12 -36.58 10.65
N THR A 74 13.71 -37.78 11.08
CA THR A 74 14.46 -39.04 10.89
C THR A 74 14.84 -39.26 9.42
N THR A 75 13.92 -38.95 8.50
CA THR A 75 14.16 -39.06 7.05
C THR A 75 15.26 -38.11 6.56
N GLN A 76 15.27 -36.87 7.08
CA GLN A 76 16.31 -35.89 6.73
C GLN A 76 17.68 -36.30 7.26
N VAL A 77 17.75 -36.84 8.49
CA VAL A 77 18.99 -37.38 9.04
C VAL A 77 19.48 -38.56 8.21
N ARG A 78 18.59 -39.49 7.85
CA ARG A 78 18.93 -40.63 6.99
C ARG A 78 19.49 -40.18 5.64
N ASN A 79 18.88 -39.17 5.02
CA ASN A 79 19.37 -38.63 3.74
C ASN A 79 20.73 -37.95 3.91
N ALA A 80 20.96 -37.23 5.02
CA ALA A 80 22.26 -36.62 5.30
C ALA A 80 23.36 -37.67 5.48
N ILE A 81 23.07 -38.77 6.18
CA ILE A 81 23.98 -39.92 6.32
C ILE A 81 24.26 -40.54 4.94
N LYS A 82 23.22 -40.82 4.15
CA LYS A 82 23.37 -41.38 2.80
C LYS A 82 24.22 -40.49 1.90
N ASN A 83 24.02 -39.18 1.94
CA ASN A 83 24.77 -38.24 1.12
C ASN A 83 26.25 -38.13 1.54
N ARG A 84 26.56 -38.35 2.81
CA ARG A 84 27.93 -38.20 3.34
C ARG A 84 28.76 -39.48 3.29
N PHE A 85 28.12 -40.62 3.55
CA PHE A 85 28.79 -41.91 3.72
C PHE A 85 28.36 -42.96 2.70
N GLU A 86 27.45 -42.62 1.77
CA GLU A 86 26.89 -43.52 0.75
C GLU A 86 26.19 -44.79 1.29
N ILE A 87 25.96 -44.84 2.61
CA ILE A 87 25.32 -45.95 3.32
C ILE A 87 23.93 -45.52 3.77
N THR A 88 22.95 -46.42 3.62
CA THR A 88 21.60 -46.20 4.11
C THR A 88 21.38 -46.88 5.46
N ILE A 89 21.01 -46.08 6.46
CA ILE A 89 20.65 -46.56 7.80
C ILE A 89 19.13 -46.60 7.95
N SER A 90 18.64 -47.59 8.70
CA SER A 90 17.21 -47.71 8.95
C SER A 90 16.69 -46.56 9.81
N ASN A 91 15.44 -46.15 9.60
CA ASN A 91 14.81 -45.12 10.43
C ASN A 91 14.72 -45.54 11.90
N THR A 92 14.59 -46.84 12.18
CA THR A 92 14.53 -47.39 13.54
C THR A 92 15.87 -47.18 14.24
N THR A 93 16.99 -47.53 13.59
CA THR A 93 18.34 -47.32 14.11
C THR A 93 18.61 -45.85 14.45
N ILE A 94 18.16 -44.90 13.62
CA ILE A 94 18.32 -43.46 13.89
C ILE A 94 17.46 -43.01 15.08
N LYS A 95 16.24 -43.56 15.22
CA LYS A 95 15.37 -43.26 16.36
C LYS A 95 15.94 -43.80 17.68
N ASP A 96 16.44 -45.03 17.67
CA ASP A 96 17.06 -45.65 18.85
C ASP A 96 18.31 -44.86 19.26
N PHE A 97 19.16 -44.51 18.29
CA PHE A 97 20.33 -43.66 18.53
C PHE A 97 19.99 -42.31 19.15
N ARG A 98 18.93 -41.64 18.66
CA ARG A 98 18.45 -40.39 19.26
C ARG A 98 17.99 -40.57 20.69
N ARG A 99 17.34 -41.68 21.02
CA ARG A 99 16.88 -41.97 22.38
C ARG A 99 18.07 -42.23 23.32
N GLU A 100 19.05 -42.99 22.86
CA GLU A 100 20.25 -43.35 23.64
C GLU A 100 21.17 -42.15 23.93
N ASN A 101 21.18 -41.14 23.06
CA ASN A 101 22.06 -39.98 23.17
C ASN A 101 21.33 -38.69 23.57
N ASP A 102 20.09 -38.78 24.08
CA ASP A 102 19.23 -37.65 24.43
C ASP A 102 19.04 -36.62 23.28
N LEU A 103 19.03 -37.06 22.01
CA LEU A 103 18.83 -36.19 20.84
C LEU A 103 17.39 -36.26 20.30
N SER A 104 16.43 -36.24 21.23
CA SER A 104 15.01 -36.32 20.92
C SER A 104 14.56 -35.17 19.99
N TRP A 105 13.59 -35.45 19.10
CA TRP A 105 13.14 -34.50 18.11
C TRP A 105 12.38 -33.34 18.75
N VAL A 106 12.82 -32.10 18.47
CA VAL A 106 12.14 -30.89 18.96
C VAL A 106 11.40 -30.24 17.80
N ARG A 107 10.07 -30.13 17.95
CA ARG A 107 9.24 -29.44 16.95
C ARG A 107 9.63 -27.97 16.90
N ARG A 108 10.12 -27.52 15.74
CA ARG A 108 10.32 -26.08 15.48
C ARG A 108 8.94 -25.42 15.55
N LYS A 109 8.73 -24.48 16.48
CA LYS A 109 7.56 -23.58 16.42
C LYS A 109 7.74 -22.73 15.17
N SER A 110 7.19 -23.16 14.05
CA SER A 110 6.95 -22.25 12.94
C SER A 110 5.88 -21.29 13.43
N ASN A 111 6.24 -20.04 13.70
CA ASN A 111 5.31 -18.97 13.43
C ASN A 111 5.29 -18.92 11.90
N PRO A 112 4.27 -19.44 11.21
CA PRO A 112 4.17 -19.14 9.79
C PRO A 112 4.06 -17.62 9.74
N ILE A 113 5.07 -16.95 9.17
CA ILE A 113 4.85 -15.61 8.67
C ILE A 113 3.82 -15.83 7.58
N SER A 114 2.54 -15.59 7.89
CA SER A 114 1.53 -15.50 6.87
C SER A 114 1.97 -14.33 6.01
N ILE A 115 2.51 -14.62 4.84
CA ILE A 115 2.61 -13.63 3.78
C ILE A 115 1.16 -13.39 3.38
N GLY A 116 0.51 -12.49 4.10
CA GLY A 116 -0.77 -11.98 3.66
C GLY A 116 -0.52 -11.20 2.38
N GLU A 117 -1.40 -11.37 1.39
CA GLU A 117 -1.51 -10.42 0.30
C GLU A 117 -1.82 -9.06 0.92
N SER A 118 -0.79 -8.24 1.11
CA SER A 118 -1.02 -6.83 1.36
C SER A 118 -1.31 -6.15 0.05
N GLY A 119 -2.29 -5.24 0.04
CA GLY A 119 -2.60 -4.36 -1.08
C GLY A 119 -1.52 -3.29 -1.34
N ALA A 120 -0.25 -3.62 -1.08
CA ALA A 120 0.95 -2.79 -1.23
C ALA A 120 0.94 -1.45 -0.46
N ALA A 121 -0.02 -1.23 0.44
CA ALA A 121 -0.18 0.05 1.14
C ALA A 121 0.93 0.33 2.18
N GLU A 122 1.73 -0.67 2.57
CA GLU A 122 2.91 -0.46 3.40
C GLU A 122 3.97 0.36 2.68
N ILE A 123 4.11 0.18 1.36
CA ILE A 123 5.08 0.90 0.55
C ILE A 123 4.83 2.42 0.59
N PRO A 124 3.64 2.94 0.23
CA PRO A 124 3.38 4.37 0.29
C PRO A 124 3.45 4.94 1.71
N ILE A 125 3.10 4.17 2.76
CA ILE A 125 3.25 4.62 4.15
C ILE A 125 4.73 4.71 4.54
N ALA A 126 5.52 3.69 4.21
CA ALA A 126 6.96 3.67 4.45
C ALA A 126 7.67 4.79 3.68
N LEU A 127 7.26 5.06 2.44
CA LEU A 127 7.75 6.18 1.66
C LEU A 127 7.36 7.51 2.34
N ALA A 128 6.10 7.71 2.73
CA ALA A 128 5.67 8.94 3.39
C ALA A 128 6.43 9.21 4.71
N LEU A 129 6.80 8.15 5.44
CA LEU A 129 7.67 8.24 6.62
C LEU A 129 9.12 8.55 6.22
N GLY A 130 9.68 7.80 5.27
CA GLY A 130 11.08 7.92 4.85
C GLY A 130 11.40 9.23 4.13
N THR A 131 10.40 9.86 3.48
CA THR A 131 10.56 11.17 2.86
C THR A 131 10.38 12.33 3.84
N GLY A 132 9.77 12.10 5.02
CA GLY A 132 9.44 13.16 5.97
C GLY A 132 8.09 13.85 5.71
N LEU A 133 7.26 13.33 4.80
CA LEU A 133 5.94 13.91 4.47
C LEU A 133 5.02 13.95 5.70
N ILE A 134 5.03 12.89 6.52
CA ILE A 134 4.22 12.81 7.74
C ILE A 134 4.62 13.91 8.75
N ASP A 135 5.92 14.21 8.83
CA ASP A 135 6.43 15.28 9.67
C ASP A 135 5.99 16.64 9.14
N ALA A 136 6.12 16.90 7.83
CA ALA A 136 5.64 18.14 7.21
C ALA A 136 4.14 18.41 7.47
N ILE A 137 3.29 17.38 7.34
CA ILE A 137 1.86 17.47 7.67
C ILE A 137 1.64 17.74 9.16
N THR A 138 2.38 17.06 10.02
CA THR A 138 2.28 17.23 11.47
C THR A 138 2.66 18.65 11.88
N ASP A 139 3.71 19.20 11.27
CA ASP A 139 4.25 20.53 11.55
C ASP A 139 3.27 21.61 11.12
N SER A 140 2.68 21.47 9.93
CA SER A 140 1.60 22.36 9.46
C SER A 140 0.41 22.36 10.43
N ILE A 141 -0.02 21.20 10.93
CA ILE A 141 -1.10 21.11 11.93
C ILE A 141 -0.70 21.76 13.24
N ALA A 142 0.51 21.49 13.74
CA ALA A 142 0.98 22.08 14.99
C ALA A 142 1.09 23.60 14.90
N HIS A 143 1.55 24.13 13.76
CA HIS A 143 1.63 25.56 13.49
C HIS A 143 0.24 26.20 13.46
N CYS A 144 -0.70 25.65 12.68
CA CYS A 144 -2.08 26.15 12.62
C CYS A 144 -2.75 26.17 14.01
N VAL A 145 -2.53 25.13 14.83
CA VAL A 145 -3.03 25.10 16.22
C VAL A 145 -2.41 26.21 17.07
N LYS A 146 -1.12 26.47 16.92
CA LYS A 146 -0.41 27.55 17.62
C LYS A 146 -0.94 28.92 17.22
N ASP A 147 -1.09 29.19 15.92
CA ASP A 147 -1.59 30.48 15.41
C ASP A 147 -3.03 30.75 15.88
N LYS A 148 -3.87 29.71 15.95
CA LYS A 148 -5.24 29.83 16.49
C LYS A 148 -5.27 30.10 17.99
N LYS A 149 -4.25 29.68 18.74
CA LYS A 149 -4.10 30.06 20.16
C LYS A 149 -3.65 31.52 20.28
N GLU A 150 -2.68 31.94 19.48
CA GLU A 150 -2.09 33.28 19.54
C GLU A 150 -3.05 34.37 19.01
N SER A 151 -3.90 34.06 18.03
CA SER A 151 -4.91 34.98 17.49
C SER A 151 -6.09 35.28 18.44
N GLY A 152 -6.09 34.75 19.67
CA GLY A 152 -7.15 34.99 20.67
C GLY A 152 -8.48 34.28 20.38
N VAL A 153 -8.65 33.66 19.20
CA VAL A 153 -9.85 32.88 18.84
C VAL A 153 -10.07 31.72 19.82
N PHE A 154 -8.99 31.06 20.25
CA PHE A 154 -9.04 30.00 21.24
C PHE A 154 -9.63 30.49 22.58
N GLU A 155 -9.09 31.58 23.14
CA GLU A 155 -9.51 32.14 24.42
C GLU A 155 -10.94 32.69 24.37
N ASN A 156 -11.28 33.42 23.30
CA ASN A 156 -12.63 33.94 23.09
C ASN A 156 -13.65 32.80 23.01
N SER A 157 -13.30 31.70 22.34
CA SER A 157 -14.19 30.53 22.26
C SER A 157 -14.37 29.81 23.60
N ALA A 158 -13.42 29.92 24.54
CA ALA A 158 -13.52 29.29 25.84
C ALA A 158 -14.66 29.89 26.68
N ARG A 159 -15.03 31.14 26.41
CA ARG A 159 -16.16 31.87 27.02
C ARG A 159 -17.52 31.40 26.51
N LEU A 160 -17.57 30.64 25.41
CA LEU A 160 -18.82 30.08 24.90
C LEU A 160 -19.38 29.02 25.84
N GLU A 161 -20.68 29.10 26.09
CA GLU A 161 -21.40 28.12 26.89
C GLU A 161 -21.39 26.73 26.24
N LYS A 162 -21.54 25.70 27.08
CA LYS A 162 -21.67 24.34 26.61
C LYS A 162 -23.05 24.16 25.99
N ASP A 163 -23.06 23.82 24.72
CA ASP A 163 -24.25 23.51 23.95
C ASP A 163 -25.16 22.45 24.61
N HIS A 164 -26.40 22.86 24.94
CA HIS A 164 -27.50 22.06 25.51
C HIS A 164 -27.10 21.12 26.66
N THR A 165 -26.58 21.68 27.76
CA THR A 165 -26.17 20.92 28.95
C THR A 165 -27.24 19.96 29.47
N ASP A 166 -28.49 20.40 29.52
CA ASP A 166 -29.59 19.62 30.11
C ASP A 166 -30.00 18.45 29.21
N LEU A 167 -30.11 18.69 27.89
CA LEU A 167 -30.41 17.65 26.91
C LEU A 167 -29.25 16.66 26.73
N ARG A 168 -28.00 17.09 26.99
CA ARG A 168 -26.81 16.24 26.91
C ARG A 168 -26.68 15.25 28.06
N SER A 169 -27.34 15.47 29.19
CA SER A 169 -27.31 14.54 30.34
C SER A 169 -27.75 13.12 29.95
N LYS A 170 -28.66 13.01 28.96
CA LYS A 170 -29.16 11.74 28.40
C LYS A 170 -28.43 11.29 27.13
N GLY A 171 -27.38 11.99 26.71
CA GLY A 171 -26.60 11.73 25.50
C GLY A 171 -27.15 12.38 24.23
N LYS A 172 -26.30 12.47 23.19
CA LYS A 172 -26.60 13.17 21.92
C LYS A 172 -27.38 12.33 20.90
N PHE A 173 -27.61 11.05 21.19
CA PHE A 173 -28.34 10.13 20.32
C PHE A 173 -29.84 10.08 20.64
N THR A 174 -30.31 10.89 21.58
CA THR A 174 -31.73 10.95 21.93
C THR A 174 -32.54 11.64 20.84
N SER A 175 -33.79 11.21 20.68
CA SER A 175 -34.76 11.87 19.79
C SER A 175 -34.98 13.33 20.21
N GLU A 176 -35.06 13.58 21.52
CA GLU A 176 -35.19 14.93 22.11
C GLU A 176 -34.06 15.87 21.69
N TYR A 177 -32.78 15.45 21.84
CA TYR A 177 -31.64 16.27 21.43
C TYR A 177 -31.65 16.54 19.91
N ASN A 178 -31.95 15.52 19.10
CA ASN A 178 -31.92 15.65 17.63
C ASN A 178 -33.08 16.46 17.05
N LYS A 179 -34.19 16.60 17.79
CA LYS A 179 -35.35 17.42 17.42
C LYS A 179 -35.30 18.84 17.99
N SER A 180 -34.31 19.17 18.82
CA SER A 180 -34.10 20.54 19.29
C SER A 180 -33.94 21.49 18.09
N PRO A 181 -34.70 22.61 18.02
CA PRO A 181 -34.69 23.52 16.86
C PRO A 181 -33.29 23.98 16.45
N SER A 182 -32.48 24.36 17.42
CA SER A 182 -31.07 24.74 17.26
C SER A 182 -30.19 23.63 16.69
N VAL A 183 -30.42 22.37 17.04
CA VAL A 183 -29.69 21.21 16.50
C VAL A 183 -30.18 20.90 15.08
N SER A 184 -31.48 20.93 14.82
CA SER A 184 -32.04 20.70 13.48
C SER A 184 -31.63 21.78 12.48
N GLU A 185 -31.70 23.04 12.88
CA GLU A 185 -31.31 24.18 12.05
C GLU A 185 -29.81 24.20 11.79
N SER A 186 -28.99 23.90 12.80
CA SER A 186 -27.54 23.87 12.63
C SER A 186 -27.05 22.65 11.86
N ARG A 187 -27.82 21.56 11.74
CA ARG A 187 -27.37 20.31 11.11
C ARG A 187 -26.83 20.54 9.69
N PHE A 188 -27.53 21.34 8.89
CA PHE A 188 -27.20 21.58 7.49
C PHE A 188 -26.44 22.88 7.22
N LYS A 189 -26.20 23.71 8.25
CA LYS A 189 -25.38 24.93 8.14
C LYS A 189 -23.98 24.67 7.60
N SER A 190 -23.44 25.66 6.90
CA SER A 190 -22.10 25.61 6.34
C SER A 190 -21.05 25.50 7.44
N LEU A 191 -19.81 25.18 7.07
CA LEU A 191 -18.71 25.21 8.04
C LEU A 191 -18.51 26.63 8.60
N ASP A 192 -18.69 27.64 7.76
CA ASP A 192 -18.45 29.04 8.08
C ASP A 192 -19.47 29.59 9.07
N GLU A 193 -20.71 29.14 8.98
CA GLU A 193 -21.74 29.46 9.97
C GLU A 193 -21.53 28.70 11.28
N LYS A 194 -20.98 27.49 11.22
CA LYS A 194 -20.75 26.66 12.41
C LYS A 194 -19.56 27.12 13.22
N ILE A 195 -18.49 27.61 12.59
CA ILE A 195 -17.20 27.84 13.24
C ILE A 195 -17.27 28.92 14.33
N GLY A 196 -18.04 29.99 14.11
CA GLY A 196 -18.16 31.10 15.06
C GLY A 196 -18.77 30.70 16.41
N SER A 197 -19.57 29.62 16.44
CA SER A 197 -20.15 29.06 17.65
C SER A 197 -19.37 27.86 18.21
N LYS A 198 -18.22 27.51 17.61
CA LYS A 198 -17.40 26.39 18.10
C LYS A 198 -16.49 26.83 19.23
N ARG A 199 -16.58 26.06 20.30
CA ARG A 199 -15.67 26.14 21.43
C ARG A 199 -14.38 25.35 21.15
N PHE A 200 -13.36 26.03 20.64
CA PHE A 200 -12.04 25.43 20.33
C PHE A 200 -11.35 24.89 21.58
N ALA A 201 -11.53 25.52 22.74
CA ALA A 201 -11.03 25.03 24.03
C ALA A 201 -11.54 23.62 24.43
N ALA A 202 -12.61 23.13 23.80
CA ALA A 202 -13.14 21.78 24.03
C ALA A 202 -12.70 20.75 22.99
N MET A 203 -11.91 21.16 21.98
CA MET A 203 -11.37 20.27 20.96
C MET A 203 -10.06 19.65 21.44
N ASP A 204 -9.89 18.35 21.24
CA ASP A 204 -8.70 17.63 21.74
C ASP A 204 -7.43 18.15 21.09
N ILE A 205 -7.49 18.49 19.79
CA ILE A 205 -6.33 18.90 19.00
C ILE A 205 -5.52 20.06 19.63
N PHE A 206 -6.17 20.96 20.37
CA PHE A 206 -5.48 22.07 21.07
C PHE A 206 -4.73 21.63 22.33
N SER A 207 -5.03 20.45 22.87
CA SER A 207 -4.35 19.87 24.04
C SER A 207 -3.29 18.82 23.67
N LEU A 208 -3.21 18.42 22.40
CA LEU A 208 -2.26 17.41 21.96
C LEU A 208 -0.85 17.96 21.84
N SER A 209 0.12 17.15 22.21
CA SER A 209 1.52 17.37 21.83
C SER A 209 1.72 17.12 20.33
N LYS A 210 2.75 17.72 19.74
CA LYS A 210 3.19 17.45 18.36
C LYS A 210 3.35 15.94 18.10
N HIS A 211 3.95 15.22 19.04
CA HIS A 211 4.10 13.76 18.97
C HIS A 211 2.76 13.01 18.95
N SER A 212 1.77 13.47 19.71
CA SER A 212 0.43 12.89 19.67
C SER A 212 -0.30 13.19 18.36
N ILE A 213 -0.10 14.36 17.77
CA ILE A 213 -0.61 14.70 16.44
C ILE A 213 0.01 13.75 15.40
N LEU A 214 1.33 13.60 15.39
CA LEU A 214 2.06 12.69 14.51
C LEU A 214 1.49 11.27 14.54
N ARG A 215 1.34 10.69 15.74
CA ARG A 215 0.79 9.33 15.90
C ARG A 215 -0.61 9.21 15.31
N ARG A 216 -1.45 10.22 15.50
CA ARG A 216 -2.80 10.22 14.96
C ARG A 216 -2.82 10.39 13.42
N ILE A 217 -1.91 11.19 12.86
CA ILE A 217 -1.72 11.27 11.39
C ILE A 217 -1.24 9.94 10.82
N LEU A 218 -0.27 9.29 11.48
CA LEU A 218 0.20 7.99 11.07
C LEU A 218 -0.92 6.93 11.13
N ALA A 219 -1.82 7.02 12.11
CA ALA A 219 -3.01 6.17 12.16
C ALA A 219 -3.95 6.40 10.96
N LEU A 220 -4.11 7.65 10.49
CA LEU A 220 -4.88 7.98 9.28
C LEU A 220 -4.25 7.39 8.02
N PHE A 221 -2.93 7.53 7.87
CA PHE A 221 -2.19 6.93 6.75
C PHE A 221 -2.23 5.41 6.77
N SER A 222 -2.35 4.82 7.96
CA SER A 222 -2.44 3.36 8.16
C SER A 222 -3.82 2.76 7.92
N LEU A 223 -4.86 3.58 7.66
CA LEU A 223 -6.22 3.07 7.44
C LEU A 223 -6.33 2.01 6.35
N PRO A 224 -5.65 2.12 5.19
CA PRO A 224 -5.70 1.09 4.15
C PRO A 224 -5.19 -0.28 4.62
N LEU A 225 -4.28 -0.32 5.61
CA LEU A 225 -3.73 -1.57 6.16
C LEU A 225 -4.66 -2.23 7.17
N VAL A 226 -5.40 -1.43 7.92
CA VAL A 226 -6.17 -1.91 9.08
C VAL A 226 -7.67 -1.97 8.85
N THR A 227 -8.15 -1.47 7.70
CA THR A 227 -9.57 -1.45 7.34
C THR A 227 -9.81 -2.15 6.01
N THR A 228 -11.01 -2.72 5.84
CA THR A 228 -11.48 -3.19 4.54
C THR A 228 -12.12 -2.01 3.80
N ASN A 229 -11.56 -1.65 2.64
CA ASN A 229 -12.02 -0.55 1.79
C ASN A 229 -12.00 0.85 2.44
N GLY A 230 -11.07 1.12 3.37
CA GLY A 230 -10.88 2.46 3.94
C GLY A 230 -11.98 2.91 4.91
N ARG A 231 -12.90 2.03 5.32
CA ARG A 231 -13.97 2.39 6.26
C ARG A 231 -13.40 2.58 7.66
N ALA A 232 -13.34 3.83 8.14
CA ALA A 232 -12.85 4.16 9.48
C ALA A 232 -13.56 3.39 10.62
N GLY A 233 -14.85 3.05 10.45
CA GLY A 233 -15.58 2.23 11.42
C GLY A 233 -15.01 0.81 11.58
N SER A 234 -14.33 0.28 10.57
CA SER A 234 -13.70 -1.04 10.62
C SER A 234 -12.42 -1.09 11.45
N ILE A 235 -11.92 0.05 11.93
CA ILE A 235 -10.81 0.12 12.90
C ILE A 235 -11.17 -0.59 14.21
N ASP A 236 -12.45 -0.64 14.58
CA ASP A 236 -12.83 -1.27 15.86
C ASP A 236 -12.80 -2.82 15.78
N ASN A 237 -12.57 -3.39 14.60
CA ASN A 237 -12.39 -4.83 14.40
C ASN A 237 -10.97 -5.29 14.84
N PRO A 238 -10.73 -6.60 15.02
CA PRO A 238 -9.42 -7.12 15.45
C PRO A 238 -8.22 -6.65 14.62
N ARG A 239 -8.40 -6.42 13.30
CA ARG A 239 -7.35 -5.89 12.43
C ARG A 239 -6.90 -4.47 12.83
N GLY A 240 -7.78 -3.64 13.37
CA GLY A 240 -7.43 -2.30 13.85
C GLY A 240 -6.48 -2.28 15.03
N ASN A 241 -6.37 -3.38 15.79
CA ASN A 241 -5.36 -3.51 16.84
C ASN A 241 -3.93 -3.37 16.30
N ALA A 242 -3.72 -3.57 14.99
CA ALA A 242 -2.45 -3.35 14.32
C ALA A 242 -1.96 -1.89 14.41
N LEU A 243 -2.88 -0.92 14.61
CA LEU A 243 -2.51 0.49 14.82
C LEU A 243 -1.55 0.67 16.00
N LYS A 244 -1.61 -0.18 17.03
CA LYS A 244 -0.66 -0.11 18.15
C LYS A 244 0.79 -0.30 17.68
N TYR A 245 1.01 -1.16 16.69
CA TYR A 245 2.35 -1.40 16.15
C TYR A 245 2.75 -0.33 15.13
N LEU A 246 1.79 0.19 14.35
CA LEU A 246 2.06 1.18 13.31
C LEU A 246 2.27 2.59 13.86
N CYS A 247 1.47 3.01 14.85
CA CYS A 247 1.50 4.38 15.39
C CYS A 247 1.65 4.46 16.92
N GLY A 248 1.95 3.33 17.57
CA GLY A 248 2.20 3.26 19.02
C GLY A 248 0.93 3.25 19.90
N VAL A 249 -0.26 3.45 19.32
CA VAL A 249 -1.53 3.52 20.05
C VAL A 249 -2.63 2.78 19.30
N ASN A 250 -3.44 2.02 20.03
CA ASN A 250 -4.63 1.36 19.49
C ASN A 250 -5.81 2.35 19.41
N TYR A 251 -5.73 3.31 18.49
CA TYR A 251 -6.82 4.29 18.30
C TYR A 251 -8.11 3.61 17.86
N LYS A 252 -9.24 4.12 18.36
CA LYS A 252 -10.59 3.69 17.96
C LYS A 252 -11.15 4.56 16.86
N ALA A 253 -12.11 4.03 16.11
CA ALA A 253 -12.76 4.73 15.00
C ALA A 253 -13.28 6.12 15.42
N SER A 254 -13.87 6.20 16.62
CA SER A 254 -14.38 7.46 17.20
C SER A 254 -13.30 8.52 17.43
N THR A 255 -12.08 8.12 17.78
CA THR A 255 -10.96 9.05 18.00
C THR A 255 -10.45 9.63 16.68
N ILE A 256 -10.33 8.76 15.67
CA ILE A 256 -9.92 9.15 14.32
C ILE A 256 -10.97 10.06 13.66
N ASP A 257 -12.26 9.73 13.76
CA ASP A 257 -13.35 10.59 13.28
C ASP A 257 -13.37 11.96 13.98
N LYS A 258 -13.16 11.97 15.31
CA LYS A 258 -13.08 13.21 16.08
C LYS A 258 -11.92 14.09 15.58
N GLN A 259 -10.74 13.52 15.34
CA GLN A 259 -9.61 14.27 14.82
C GLN A 259 -9.89 14.87 13.44
N ILE A 260 -10.40 14.08 12.48
CA ILE A 260 -10.73 14.59 11.13
C ILE A 260 -11.72 15.74 11.22
N ARG A 261 -12.71 15.63 12.12
CA ARG A 261 -13.71 16.66 12.36
C ARG A 261 -13.11 17.94 12.96
N GLU A 262 -12.17 17.81 13.88
CA GLU A 262 -11.47 18.95 14.46
C GLU A 262 -10.57 19.64 13.43
N LEU A 263 -9.83 18.89 12.61
CA LEU A 263 -9.07 19.43 11.48
C LEU A 263 -9.97 20.22 10.51
N LYS A 264 -11.18 19.73 10.23
CA LYS A 264 -12.18 20.46 9.45
C LYS A 264 -12.52 21.81 10.09
N TYR A 265 -12.72 21.87 11.41
CA TYR A 265 -13.03 23.12 12.10
C TYR A 265 -11.83 24.07 12.23
N LEU A 266 -10.60 23.58 12.08
CA LEU A 266 -9.41 24.43 11.98
C LEU A 266 -9.29 25.14 10.62
N ARG A 267 -10.05 24.71 9.60
CA ARG A 267 -9.93 25.17 8.20
C ARG A 267 -8.53 24.97 7.59
N ILE A 268 -7.81 23.96 8.08
CA ILE A 268 -6.42 23.69 7.70
C ILE A 268 -6.25 23.10 6.27
N SER A 269 -7.31 23.06 5.46
CA SER A 269 -7.22 22.40 4.14
C SER A 269 -6.22 23.09 3.23
N ASP A 270 -6.25 24.43 3.18
CA ASP A 270 -5.35 25.18 2.30
C ASP A 270 -3.91 25.15 2.84
N ASP A 271 -3.72 25.28 4.16
CA ASP A 271 -2.40 25.16 4.80
C ASP A 271 -1.75 23.79 4.57
N LEU A 272 -2.54 22.71 4.59
CA LEU A 272 -2.03 21.36 4.31
C LEU A 272 -1.68 21.19 2.83
N ILE A 273 -2.51 21.71 1.92
CA ILE A 273 -2.21 21.71 0.49
C ILE A 273 -0.90 22.44 0.22
N GLU A 274 -0.76 23.65 0.78
CA GLU A 274 0.48 24.45 0.71
C GLU A 274 1.67 23.67 1.26
N ALA A 275 1.58 23.16 2.49
CA ALA A 275 2.68 22.45 3.14
C ALA A 275 3.12 21.22 2.33
N THR A 276 2.17 20.47 1.78
CA THR A 276 2.50 19.31 0.92
C THR A 276 3.10 19.74 -0.42
N ALA A 277 2.66 20.85 -1.00
CA ALA A 277 3.20 21.34 -2.26
C ALA A 277 4.65 21.83 -2.11
N ARG A 278 4.92 22.66 -1.09
CA ARG A 278 6.27 23.10 -0.72
C ARG A 278 7.18 21.89 -0.47
N PHE A 279 6.70 20.94 0.33
CA PHE A 279 7.44 19.71 0.61
C PHE A 279 7.86 18.97 -0.67
N TRP A 280 6.94 18.75 -1.63
CA TRP A 280 7.29 18.04 -2.86
C TRP A 280 8.20 18.84 -3.78
N ILE A 281 8.00 20.14 -3.91
CA ILE A 281 8.88 21.03 -4.68
C ILE A 281 10.32 20.95 -4.14
N ASP A 282 10.50 21.08 -2.83
CA ASP A 282 11.82 21.01 -2.18
C ASP A 282 12.42 19.58 -2.27
N PHE A 283 11.57 18.57 -2.10
CA PHE A 283 11.97 17.17 -2.17
C PHE A 283 12.52 16.80 -3.55
N TRP A 284 11.87 17.24 -4.62
CA TRP A 284 12.34 17.00 -5.99
C TRP A 284 13.48 17.94 -6.36
N GLY A 285 13.41 19.22 -5.99
CA GLY A 285 14.44 20.23 -6.27
C GLY A 285 15.80 19.88 -5.65
N SER A 286 15.83 19.32 -4.44
CA SER A 286 17.08 18.86 -3.81
C SER A 286 17.72 17.63 -4.49
N ARG A 287 16.96 16.91 -5.33
CA ARG A 287 17.40 15.68 -6.02
C ARG A 287 17.68 15.88 -7.49
N ASN A 288 17.10 16.93 -8.08
CA ASN A 288 17.32 17.31 -9.46
C ASN A 288 18.49 18.31 -9.52
N GLY A 289 19.52 17.99 -10.32
CA GLY A 289 20.55 18.97 -10.68
C GLY A 289 19.91 20.20 -11.31
N SER A 290 20.56 21.36 -11.16
CA SER A 290 20.10 22.67 -11.61
C SER A 290 19.95 22.78 -13.13
N ASP A 291 18.86 22.23 -13.71
CA ASP A 291 18.71 22.13 -15.17
C ASP A 291 17.40 22.67 -15.75
N ASN A 292 16.58 23.41 -14.99
CA ASN A 292 15.31 23.89 -15.54
C ASN A 292 15.33 25.39 -15.86
N ILE A 293 15.69 25.69 -17.12
CA ILE A 293 15.49 27.00 -17.77
C ILE A 293 13.99 27.27 -18.03
N PHE A 294 13.14 26.22 -18.03
CA PHE A 294 11.69 26.30 -18.21
C PHE A 294 10.93 25.69 -17.04
N ALA A 295 9.87 26.38 -16.59
CA ALA A 295 8.87 25.81 -15.69
C ALA A 295 7.70 25.29 -16.52
N CYS A 296 7.79 24.02 -16.92
CA CYS A 296 6.71 23.31 -17.59
C CYS A 296 5.87 22.57 -16.54
N TYR A 297 4.55 22.73 -16.56
CA TYR A 297 3.64 22.04 -15.66
C TYR A 297 2.61 21.24 -16.43
N TYR A 298 2.43 19.99 -16.03
CA TYR A 298 1.38 19.13 -16.57
C TYR A 298 0.21 19.03 -15.59
N ILE A 299 -0.98 19.44 -16.03
CA ILE A 299 -2.19 19.45 -15.22
C ILE A 299 -3.10 18.31 -15.69
N ASP A 300 -3.45 17.44 -14.75
CA ASP A 300 -4.27 16.25 -14.98
C ASP A 300 -5.53 16.25 -14.11
N GLY A 301 -6.68 15.99 -14.74
CA GLY A 301 -7.98 15.89 -14.10
C GLY A 301 -8.41 14.44 -13.94
N ASN A 302 -8.75 14.01 -12.72
CA ASN A 302 -9.20 12.64 -12.45
C ASN A 302 -10.53 12.60 -11.69
N THR A 303 -11.43 11.73 -12.15
CA THR A 303 -12.71 11.46 -11.49
C THR A 303 -12.60 10.26 -10.54
N LYS A 304 -12.52 10.54 -9.24
CA LYS A 304 -12.46 9.52 -8.19
C LYS A 304 -13.87 9.05 -7.81
N ALA A 305 -14.13 7.75 -7.98
CA ALA A 305 -15.38 7.14 -7.55
C ALA A 305 -15.60 7.25 -6.02
N LEU A 306 -16.85 7.54 -5.64
CA LEU A 306 -17.29 7.66 -4.26
C LEU A 306 -18.44 6.70 -3.96
N TRP A 307 -18.17 5.66 -3.18
CA TRP A 307 -19.18 4.69 -2.76
C TRP A 307 -19.91 5.17 -1.51
N SER A 308 -20.91 6.03 -1.72
CA SER A 308 -21.73 6.62 -0.67
C SER A 308 -23.21 6.53 -1.00
N SER A 309 -24.05 6.25 0.00
CA SER A 309 -25.51 6.37 -0.09
C SER A 309 -26.00 7.81 0.06
N LYS A 310 -25.11 8.74 0.42
CA LYS A 310 -25.46 10.16 0.54
C LYS A 310 -25.47 10.84 -0.83
N PRO A 311 -26.38 11.81 -1.05
CA PRO A 311 -26.35 12.66 -2.24
C PRO A 311 -24.98 13.35 -2.37
N CYS A 312 -24.38 13.25 -3.54
CA CYS A 312 -23.18 13.98 -3.94
C CYS A 312 -23.16 14.10 -5.46
N HIS A 313 -22.18 14.84 -5.99
CA HIS A 313 -22.01 15.02 -7.42
C HIS A 313 -21.85 13.66 -8.13
N LYS A 314 -22.47 13.53 -9.30
CA LYS A 314 -22.39 12.35 -10.15
C LYS A 314 -21.74 12.72 -11.47
N GLY A 315 -20.72 11.96 -11.84
CA GLY A 315 -19.97 12.11 -13.08
C GLY A 315 -19.66 10.74 -13.67
N LYS A 316 -19.23 10.74 -14.94
CA LYS A 316 -18.74 9.52 -15.59
C LYS A 316 -17.37 9.16 -15.01
N VAL A 317 -17.29 8.05 -14.28
CA VAL A 317 -16.02 7.51 -13.80
C VAL A 317 -15.44 6.63 -14.91
N THR A 318 -14.49 7.16 -15.68
CA THR A 318 -13.94 6.51 -16.88
C THR A 318 -13.43 5.10 -16.59
N MET A 319 -12.65 4.91 -15.52
CA MET A 319 -12.12 3.59 -15.14
C MET A 319 -13.19 2.53 -14.87
N LEU A 320 -14.42 2.94 -14.51
CA LEU A 320 -15.54 2.05 -14.23
C LEU A 320 -16.59 2.04 -15.34
N GLY A 321 -16.43 2.87 -16.38
CA GLY A 321 -17.34 2.97 -17.51
C GLY A 321 -18.78 3.40 -17.17
N ARG A 322 -19.03 4.02 -16.02
CA ARG A 322 -20.39 4.36 -15.56
C ARG A 322 -20.49 5.71 -14.86
N VAL A 323 -21.69 6.29 -14.91
CA VAL A 323 -22.03 7.50 -14.14
C VAL A 323 -22.36 7.10 -12.71
N MET A 324 -21.63 7.65 -11.75
CA MET A 324 -21.86 7.40 -10.33
C MET A 324 -21.38 8.56 -9.47
N ASN A 325 -21.70 8.49 -8.18
CA ASN A 325 -21.19 9.40 -7.16
C ASN A 325 -19.66 9.48 -7.26
N CYS A 326 -19.11 10.69 -7.38
CA CYS A 326 -17.68 10.91 -7.56
C CYS A 326 -17.20 12.24 -6.98
N LEU A 327 -15.88 12.35 -6.86
CA LEU A 327 -15.15 13.57 -6.58
C LEU A 327 -14.22 13.84 -7.76
N GLU A 328 -14.02 15.10 -8.10
CA GLU A 328 -13.02 15.48 -9.09
C GLU A 328 -11.71 15.84 -8.40
N GLN A 329 -10.60 15.52 -9.04
CA GLN A 329 -9.26 15.69 -8.53
C GLN A 329 -8.41 16.34 -9.60
N VAL A 330 -7.58 17.30 -9.19
CA VAL A 330 -6.63 17.96 -10.09
C VAL A 330 -5.24 17.74 -9.53
N PHE A 331 -4.34 17.26 -10.39
CA PHE A 331 -2.93 17.06 -10.10
C PHE A 331 -2.11 18.00 -10.98
N ILE A 332 -1.07 18.60 -10.40
CA ILE A 332 -0.08 19.36 -11.15
C ILE A 332 1.25 18.66 -10.98
N HIS A 333 1.93 18.45 -12.10
CA HIS A 333 3.24 17.83 -12.18
C HIS A 333 4.26 18.84 -12.69
N ASP A 334 5.53 18.66 -12.32
CA ASP A 334 6.64 19.39 -12.93
C ASP A 334 6.95 18.87 -14.35
N GLY A 335 7.92 19.49 -15.02
CA GLY A 335 8.33 19.12 -16.38
C GLY A 335 8.96 17.73 -16.50
N GLN A 336 9.29 17.09 -15.37
CA GLN A 336 9.79 15.72 -15.31
C GLN A 336 8.68 14.70 -14.98
N GLY A 337 7.45 15.18 -14.78
CA GLY A 337 6.29 14.35 -14.45
C GLY A 337 6.14 14.06 -12.96
N HIS A 338 6.87 14.74 -12.08
CA HIS A 338 6.72 14.57 -10.63
C HIS A 338 5.50 15.32 -10.12
N PRO A 339 4.61 14.68 -9.33
CA PRO A 339 3.48 15.38 -8.74
C PRO A 339 3.97 16.36 -7.67
N ILE A 340 3.59 17.63 -7.82
CA ILE A 340 3.96 18.71 -6.90
C ILE A 340 2.74 19.30 -6.18
N TYR A 341 1.55 19.18 -6.74
CA TYR A 341 0.34 19.74 -6.15
C TYR A 341 -0.86 18.86 -6.45
N PHE A 342 -1.79 18.78 -5.50
CA PHE A 342 -3.03 18.03 -5.64
C PHE A 342 -4.17 18.70 -4.88
N ARG A 343 -5.35 18.74 -5.50
CA ARG A 343 -6.59 19.19 -4.84
C ARG A 343 -7.77 18.31 -5.23
N THR A 344 -8.67 18.09 -4.28
CA THR A 344 -9.93 17.38 -4.49
C THR A 344 -11.11 18.34 -4.36
N PHE A 345 -12.06 18.23 -5.27
CA PHE A 345 -13.28 19.04 -5.34
C PHE A 345 -14.52 18.17 -5.15
N ASN A 346 -15.52 18.73 -4.48
CA ASN A 346 -16.84 18.13 -4.38
C ASN A 346 -17.75 18.75 -5.44
N GLY A 347 -17.76 18.16 -6.64
CA GLY A 347 -18.43 18.74 -7.80
C GLY A 347 -17.51 18.81 -9.01
N HIS A 348 -17.99 19.50 -10.04
CA HIS A 348 -17.20 19.79 -11.22
C HIS A 348 -16.12 20.82 -10.88
N ALA A 349 -14.85 20.39 -10.96
CA ALA A 349 -13.69 21.24 -10.89
C ALA A 349 -13.51 21.89 -12.26
N ASP A 350 -13.87 23.17 -12.35
CA ASP A 350 -13.56 23.97 -13.52
C ASP A 350 -12.03 24.07 -13.66
N LEU A 351 -11.46 23.31 -14.61
CA LEU A 351 -10.02 23.20 -14.76
C LEU A 351 -9.38 24.56 -15.10
N GLY A 352 -10.03 25.43 -15.88
CA GLY A 352 -9.46 26.75 -16.23
C GLY A 352 -9.26 27.63 -14.99
N LYS A 353 -10.37 27.95 -14.33
CA LYS A 353 -10.39 28.82 -13.15
C LYS A 353 -9.58 28.28 -11.99
N ASN A 354 -9.65 26.97 -11.75
CA ASN A 354 -8.91 26.37 -10.63
C ASN A 354 -7.43 26.22 -10.93
N SER A 355 -7.03 25.92 -12.18
CA SER A 355 -5.60 25.81 -12.55
C SER A 355 -4.87 27.13 -12.36
N LEU A 356 -5.45 28.26 -12.80
CA LEU A 356 -4.85 29.58 -12.63
C LEU A 356 -4.60 29.91 -11.15
N GLY A 357 -5.64 29.78 -10.30
CA GLY A 357 -5.51 30.03 -8.87
C GLY A 357 -4.58 29.06 -8.15
N MET A 358 -4.31 27.86 -8.70
CA MET A 358 -3.30 26.94 -8.19
C MET A 358 -1.89 27.35 -8.63
N MET A 359 -1.73 27.77 -9.88
CA MET A 359 -0.45 28.18 -10.46
C MET A 359 0.08 29.47 -9.84
N ASP A 360 -0.79 30.42 -9.50
CA ASP A 360 -0.39 31.63 -8.78
C ASP A 360 0.19 31.30 -7.40
N LYS A 361 -0.42 30.35 -6.68
CA LYS A 361 0.09 29.86 -5.39
C LYS A 361 1.44 29.15 -5.55
N ILE A 362 1.58 28.28 -6.56
CA ILE A 362 2.86 27.62 -6.86
C ILE A 362 3.93 28.66 -7.22
N SER A 363 3.57 29.69 -7.99
CA SER A 363 4.47 30.76 -8.40
C SER A 363 4.92 31.63 -7.23
N GLU A 364 4.04 31.91 -6.27
CA GLU A 364 4.40 32.58 -5.01
C GLU A 364 5.45 31.77 -4.25
N TYR A 365 5.29 30.44 -4.17
CA TYR A 365 6.28 29.58 -3.49
C TYR A 365 7.63 29.53 -4.17
N LEU A 366 7.66 29.48 -5.51
CA LEU A 366 8.91 29.42 -6.27
C LEU A 366 9.69 30.73 -6.21
N LYS A 367 9.00 31.89 -6.09
CA LYS A 367 9.64 33.19 -5.86
C LYS A 367 10.39 33.24 -4.53
N ASP A 368 9.86 32.62 -3.48
CA ASP A 368 10.49 32.59 -2.15
C ASP A 368 11.69 31.63 -2.06
N THR A 369 11.74 30.59 -2.88
CA THR A 369 12.72 29.49 -2.78
C THR A 369 13.88 29.58 -3.76
N THR A 370 13.77 30.41 -4.81
CA THR A 370 14.85 30.57 -5.78
C THR A 370 15.59 31.89 -5.55
N THR A 371 16.90 31.81 -5.31
CA THR A 371 17.82 32.98 -5.37
C THR A 371 17.96 33.55 -6.79
N LEU A 372 17.22 33.02 -7.77
CA LEU A 372 17.10 33.57 -9.12
C LEU A 372 16.14 34.77 -9.15
N GLY A 373 16.36 35.71 -8.22
CA GLY A 373 15.72 37.01 -8.24
C GLY A 373 15.92 37.67 -9.60
N ASP A 374 14.80 38.04 -10.22
CA ASP A 374 14.66 39.05 -11.28
C ASP A 374 15.44 38.88 -12.59
N GLN A 375 16.27 37.84 -12.78
CA GLN A 375 17.15 37.72 -13.96
C GLN A 375 16.68 36.75 -15.05
N ILE A 376 15.70 35.89 -14.77
CA ILE A 376 15.18 34.94 -15.77
C ILE A 376 13.66 35.08 -15.86
N THR A 377 13.18 35.65 -16.97
CA THR A 377 11.78 35.51 -17.41
C THR A 377 11.56 34.05 -17.77
N VAL A 378 11.19 33.24 -16.78
CA VAL A 378 10.82 31.84 -17.01
C VAL A 378 9.50 31.84 -17.78
N ASN A 379 9.54 31.48 -19.06
CA ASN A 379 8.33 31.18 -19.83
C ASN A 379 7.67 29.95 -19.19
N ARG A 380 6.48 30.15 -18.62
CA ARG A 380 5.73 29.10 -17.92
C ARG A 380 4.80 28.43 -18.91
N ILE A 381 5.01 27.15 -19.16
CA ILE A 381 4.20 26.37 -20.10
C ILE A 381 3.28 25.45 -19.30
N LEU A 382 1.97 25.58 -19.50
CA LEU A 382 0.93 24.71 -18.94
C LEU A 382 0.51 23.72 -20.01
N ILE A 383 0.68 22.44 -19.73
CA ILE A 383 0.23 21.35 -20.58
C ILE A 383 -1.00 20.71 -19.92
N LEU A 384 -2.12 20.72 -20.61
CA LEU A 384 -3.35 20.04 -20.18
C LEU A 384 -3.67 18.91 -21.15
N ASP A 385 -4.25 17.84 -20.63
CA ASP A 385 -4.85 16.79 -21.45
C ASP A 385 -6.05 17.33 -22.26
N GLY A 386 -6.70 16.46 -23.04
CA GLY A 386 -7.90 16.83 -23.80
C GLY A 386 -9.05 17.38 -22.93
N GLY A 387 -9.04 17.18 -21.60
CA GLY A 387 -10.01 17.81 -20.72
C GLY A 387 -9.90 19.34 -20.64
N GLY A 388 -8.74 19.91 -20.99
CA GLY A 388 -8.48 21.34 -20.99
C GLY A 388 -8.89 22.08 -22.27
N ASN A 389 -9.37 21.39 -23.31
CA ASN A 389 -9.54 21.96 -24.65
C ASN A 389 -10.78 22.85 -24.88
N GLY A 390 -11.49 23.21 -23.81
CA GLY A 390 -12.66 24.08 -23.90
C GLY A 390 -12.30 25.54 -24.21
N VAL A 391 -13.10 26.20 -25.05
CA VAL A 391 -12.94 27.63 -25.38
C VAL A 391 -12.94 28.51 -24.12
N LYS A 392 -13.79 28.19 -23.13
CA LYS A 392 -13.79 28.88 -21.84
C LYS A 392 -12.41 28.86 -21.16
N THR A 393 -11.77 27.70 -21.09
CA THR A 393 -10.43 27.53 -20.52
C THR A 393 -9.38 28.31 -21.31
N LEU A 394 -9.46 28.25 -22.64
CA LEU A 394 -8.57 29.01 -23.53
C LEU A 394 -8.70 30.52 -23.31
N ARG A 395 -9.92 31.05 -23.17
CA ARG A 395 -10.18 32.47 -22.88
C ARG A 395 -9.63 32.90 -21.53
N GLU A 396 -9.87 32.10 -20.49
CA GLU A 396 -9.37 32.41 -19.14
C GLU A 396 -7.84 32.44 -19.10
N LEU A 397 -7.17 31.60 -19.89
CA LEU A 397 -5.71 31.52 -19.95
C LEU A 397 -5.08 32.50 -20.95
N SER A 398 -5.78 32.92 -22.00
CA SER A 398 -5.25 33.89 -22.97
C SER A 398 -4.97 35.26 -22.37
N ASP A 399 -5.68 35.59 -21.28
CA ASP A 399 -5.50 36.84 -20.53
C ASP A 399 -4.39 36.74 -19.47
N SER A 400 -3.64 35.64 -19.44
CA SER A 400 -2.60 35.36 -18.43
C SER A 400 -1.18 35.33 -19.02
N ASP A 401 -0.16 35.42 -18.15
CA ASP A 401 1.26 35.31 -18.53
C ASP A 401 1.70 33.84 -18.80
N TYR A 402 0.77 32.89 -18.83
CA TYR A 402 1.07 31.47 -19.02
C TYR A 402 0.88 31.04 -20.49
N TYR A 403 1.85 30.31 -21.02
CA TYR A 403 1.71 29.65 -22.32
C TYR A 403 0.93 28.35 -22.13
N PHE A 404 -0.18 28.19 -22.85
CA PHE A 404 -1.05 27.04 -22.71
C PHE A 404 -0.97 26.10 -23.92
N ILE A 405 -0.83 24.80 -23.65
CA ILE A 405 -0.82 23.72 -24.65
C ILE A 405 -1.85 22.67 -24.24
N THR A 406 -2.73 22.29 -25.16
CA THR A 406 -3.69 21.20 -24.99
C THR A 406 -3.83 20.41 -26.28
N ILE A 407 -4.38 19.19 -26.17
CA ILE A 407 -4.66 18.32 -27.31
C ILE A 407 -6.13 18.50 -27.70
N LEU A 408 -6.36 18.75 -28.99
CA LEU A 408 -7.69 18.80 -29.56
C LEU A 408 -8.14 17.39 -29.94
N ASP A 409 -9.39 17.06 -29.62
CA ASP A 409 -9.99 15.81 -30.07
C ASP A 409 -10.30 15.86 -31.57
N SER A 410 -10.33 14.69 -32.21
CA SER A 410 -10.57 14.58 -33.66
C SER A 410 -11.93 15.12 -34.09
N ASN A 411 -12.92 15.15 -33.20
CA ASN A 411 -14.25 15.74 -33.45
C ASN A 411 -14.28 17.27 -33.33
N GLN A 412 -13.24 17.89 -32.77
CA GLN A 412 -13.17 19.34 -32.58
C GLN A 412 -12.59 20.07 -33.79
N ILE A 413 -11.79 19.39 -34.61
CA ILE A 413 -11.20 19.93 -35.84
C ILE A 413 -11.94 19.39 -37.06
N ASN A 414 -12.27 20.29 -37.99
CA ASN A 414 -12.62 19.94 -39.36
C ASN A 414 -12.10 21.04 -40.29
N ASP A 415 -12.04 20.78 -41.60
CA ASP A 415 -11.47 21.71 -42.58
C ASP A 415 -12.11 23.10 -42.55
N ARG A 416 -13.38 23.21 -42.13
CA ARG A 416 -14.10 24.50 -42.05
C ARG A 416 -13.64 25.37 -40.88
N LYS A 417 -12.99 24.79 -39.89
CA LYS A 417 -12.46 25.50 -38.72
C LYS A 417 -11.01 25.95 -38.90
N VAL A 418 -10.35 25.55 -39.98
CA VAL A 418 -8.95 25.90 -40.24
C VAL A 418 -8.90 27.15 -41.13
N LYS A 419 -8.34 28.23 -40.60
CA LYS A 419 -8.28 29.53 -41.27
C LYS A 419 -7.03 29.73 -42.10
N SER A 420 -5.90 29.25 -41.60
CA SER A 420 -4.60 29.34 -42.26
C SER A 420 -3.75 28.10 -41.97
N VAL A 421 -2.94 27.69 -42.93
CA VAL A 421 -2.07 26.51 -42.83
C VAL A 421 -0.70 26.85 -43.41
N SER A 422 0.34 26.59 -42.63
CA SER A 422 1.73 26.76 -43.04
C SER A 422 2.24 25.54 -43.83
N LYS A 423 3.43 25.66 -44.40
CA LYS A 423 4.09 24.53 -45.06
C LYS A 423 4.52 23.49 -44.03
N LYS A 424 4.33 22.22 -44.37
CA LYS A 424 4.81 21.07 -43.61
C LYS A 424 6.34 21.15 -43.42
N LYS A 425 6.80 21.20 -42.18
CA LYS A 425 8.23 21.27 -41.81
C LYS A 425 8.62 20.02 -41.01
N ARG A 426 9.83 19.50 -41.22
CA ARG A 426 10.39 18.43 -40.39
C ARG A 426 10.55 18.93 -38.94
N TYR A 427 10.19 18.11 -37.96
CA TYR A 427 10.47 18.41 -36.56
C TYR A 427 11.94 18.16 -36.27
N ASP A 428 12.64 19.18 -35.78
CA ASP A 428 14.10 19.13 -35.61
C ASP A 428 14.53 18.16 -34.49
N PHE A 429 13.62 17.78 -33.59
CA PHE A 429 13.90 16.95 -32.40
C PHE A 429 13.18 15.60 -32.38
N GLY A 430 12.62 15.14 -33.51
CA GLY A 430 11.96 13.83 -33.55
C GLY A 430 11.40 13.41 -34.91
N ASP A 431 10.87 12.19 -34.96
CA ASP A 431 10.35 11.56 -36.18
C ASP A 431 8.91 11.97 -36.48
N ALA A 432 8.76 13.27 -36.75
CA ALA A 432 7.49 13.87 -37.11
C ALA A 432 7.67 15.04 -38.08
N TYR A 433 6.58 15.39 -38.76
CA TYR A 433 6.43 16.65 -39.45
C TYR A 433 5.38 17.51 -38.74
N LEU A 434 5.64 18.81 -38.66
CA LEU A 434 4.74 19.79 -38.06
C LEU A 434 4.10 20.66 -39.14
N VAL A 435 2.83 20.97 -38.95
CA VAL A 435 2.10 21.97 -39.72
C VAL A 435 1.48 22.95 -38.73
N ASP A 436 1.94 24.19 -38.76
CA ASP A 436 1.36 25.29 -38.00
C ASP A 436 0.07 25.77 -38.68
N CYS A 437 -0.98 26.01 -37.91
CA CYS A 437 -2.26 26.51 -38.42
C CYS A 437 -2.96 27.43 -37.43
N THR A 438 -3.90 28.23 -37.93
CA THR A 438 -4.85 28.98 -37.10
C THR A 438 -6.21 28.31 -37.21
N ILE A 439 -6.85 28.08 -36.07
CA ILE A 439 -8.17 27.46 -35.98
C ILE A 439 -9.19 28.35 -35.28
N GLU A 440 -10.45 28.13 -35.61
CA GLU A 440 -11.62 28.76 -35.00
C GLU A 440 -12.40 27.75 -34.17
N LEU A 441 -12.65 28.09 -32.90
CA LEU A 441 -13.41 27.29 -31.96
C LEU A 441 -14.61 28.08 -31.45
N GLU A 442 -15.80 27.48 -31.43
CA GLU A 442 -17.01 28.12 -30.90
C GLU A 442 -17.17 27.80 -29.40
N ASP A 443 -17.52 28.81 -28.59
CA ASP A 443 -17.79 28.62 -27.17
C ASP A 443 -19.11 27.86 -26.95
N SER A 444 -19.04 26.71 -26.28
CA SER A 444 -20.23 25.90 -25.99
C SER A 444 -21.22 26.58 -25.03
N ASN A 445 -20.76 27.55 -24.23
CA ASN A 445 -21.60 28.30 -23.30
C ASN A 445 -22.17 29.59 -23.91
N GLU A 446 -21.54 30.11 -24.98
CA GLU A 446 -21.89 31.36 -25.62
C GLU A 446 -22.00 31.14 -27.13
N LYS A 447 -23.19 30.70 -27.56
CA LYS A 447 -23.46 30.37 -28.97
C LYS A 447 -23.16 31.56 -29.88
N GLY A 448 -22.38 31.32 -30.94
CA GLY A 448 -21.93 32.33 -31.89
C GLY A 448 -20.64 33.05 -31.52
N TYR A 449 -20.09 32.84 -30.32
CA TYR A 449 -18.77 33.36 -29.96
C TYR A 449 -17.67 32.49 -30.56
N ILE A 450 -16.84 33.07 -31.42
CA ILE A 450 -15.71 32.39 -32.08
C ILE A 450 -14.40 32.84 -31.42
N PHE A 451 -13.60 31.87 -31.00
CA PHE A 451 -12.27 32.06 -30.46
C PHE A 451 -11.23 31.57 -31.46
N GLU A 452 -10.34 32.46 -31.89
CA GLU A 452 -9.24 32.15 -32.79
C GLU A 452 -7.99 31.79 -32.00
N THR A 453 -7.37 30.65 -32.32
CA THR A 453 -6.14 30.21 -31.66
C THR A 453 -5.19 29.50 -32.61
N ARG A 454 -3.90 29.47 -32.24
CA ARG A 454 -2.86 28.72 -32.95
C ARG A 454 -2.99 27.23 -32.63
N ALA A 455 -2.88 26.39 -33.64
CA ALA A 455 -2.80 24.94 -33.50
C ALA A 455 -1.59 24.40 -34.29
N VAL A 456 -1.06 23.27 -33.84
CA VAL A 456 0.03 22.57 -34.54
C VAL A 456 -0.43 21.14 -34.79
N GLN A 457 -0.50 20.76 -36.07
CA GLN A 457 -0.74 19.38 -36.46
C GLN A 457 0.58 18.62 -36.47
N VAL A 458 0.61 17.47 -35.80
CA VAL A 458 1.78 16.60 -35.70
C VAL A 458 1.54 15.35 -36.54
N HIS A 459 2.38 15.15 -37.56
CA HIS A 459 2.33 13.96 -38.42
C HIS A 459 3.51 13.06 -38.08
N TRP A 460 3.27 12.02 -37.29
CA TRP A 460 4.29 11.03 -36.92
C TRP A 460 4.68 10.14 -38.10
N ASP A 461 5.97 9.85 -38.23
CA ASP A 461 6.48 9.02 -39.33
C ASP A 461 5.98 7.56 -39.26
N ASN A 462 5.63 7.10 -38.07
CA ASN A 462 5.17 5.73 -37.81
C ASN A 462 3.68 5.50 -38.12
N GLY A 463 3.00 6.47 -38.75
CA GLY A 463 1.62 6.31 -39.21
C GLY A 463 0.56 6.34 -38.11
N ARG A 464 0.91 6.67 -36.85
CA ARG A 464 -0.09 7.06 -35.85
C ARG A 464 -0.51 8.50 -36.13
N THR A 465 -1.53 8.69 -36.96
CA THR A 465 -2.25 9.95 -37.12
C THR A 465 -3.28 10.14 -36.03
#